data_AF-A0A1S9B5N7-F1
#
_entry.id   AF-A0A1S9B5N7-F1
#
_cell.length_a   1.000
_cell.length_b   1.000
_cell.length_c   1.000
_cell.angle_alpha   90.00
_cell.angle_beta   90.00
_cell.angle_gamma   90.00
#
_symmetry.space_group_name_H-M   'P 1'
#
loop_
_entity.id
_entity.type
_entity.pdbx_description
1 polymer ?
#
loop_
_entity_poly.entity_id
_entity_poly.type
_entity_poly.pdbx_seq_one_letter_code
_entity_poly.pdbx_strand_id
1 'polypeptide(L)'
;MPAAAQKYRTALGVRLGSDNYGVTVQQRIFEKTTLEGIAIIRSREVTGTVLAERHFGLLGPSLNYYFGLGGHVGGHKDYGTVGGFDGLVGLEWKLPITRLVVAADFKPSVEFNNDDWFRFPTAVSLRYVLIKEKEKPFMGGLFGGDKDKERSKKKSKTKTDNSRKPRLLDSIFGS
;
A
#
# COMPACT_ATOMS: atom_id res chain seq x y z
N MET A 1 2.82 24.61 13.61
CA MET A 1 1.92 24.06 12.57
C MET A 1 1.85 22.56 12.77
N PRO A 2 0.66 21.93 12.70
CA PRO A 2 0.38 20.69 13.40
C PRO A 2 1.21 19.53 12.84
N ALA A 3 1.68 18.69 13.75
CA ALA A 3 2.40 17.47 13.45
C ALA A 3 1.58 16.60 12.49
N ALA A 4 2.15 16.31 11.32
CA ALA A 4 1.70 15.27 10.42
C ALA A 4 1.89 13.91 11.11
N ALA A 5 1.03 13.61 12.09
CA ALA A 5 0.98 12.34 12.77
C ALA A 5 0.44 11.31 11.78
N GLN A 6 1.38 10.74 11.05
CA GLN A 6 1.35 9.50 10.29
C GLN A 6 0.69 8.37 11.10
N LYS A 7 -0.62 8.43 11.31
CA LYS A 7 -1.41 7.30 11.79
C LYS A 7 -1.73 6.44 10.59
N TYR A 8 -0.71 5.74 10.08
CA TYR A 8 -0.85 4.71 9.05
C TYR A 8 -1.70 3.57 9.63
N ARG A 9 -3.01 3.69 9.40
CA ARG A 9 -4.00 2.68 9.76
C ARG A 9 -4.18 1.81 8.54
N THR A 10 -3.49 0.67 8.53
CA THR A 10 -3.67 -0.38 7.53
C THR A 10 -4.73 -1.33 8.06
N ALA A 11 -5.69 -1.72 7.26
CA ALA A 11 -6.60 -2.81 7.59
C ALA A 11 -6.42 -3.93 6.58
N LEU A 12 -6.46 -5.17 7.05
CA LEU A 12 -6.45 -6.34 6.19
C LEU A 12 -7.68 -7.16 6.51
N GLY A 13 -8.35 -7.65 5.49
CA GLY A 13 -9.59 -8.38 5.64
C GLY A 13 -9.81 -9.41 4.57
N VAL A 14 -10.87 -10.18 4.80
CA VAL A 14 -11.44 -11.10 3.83
C VAL A 14 -12.73 -10.49 3.32
N ARG A 15 -13.03 -10.71 2.04
CA ARG A 15 -14.23 -10.24 1.36
C ARG A 15 -14.93 -11.45 0.77
N LEU A 16 -16.18 -11.64 1.15
CA LEU A 16 -17.04 -12.74 0.75
C LEU A 16 -18.18 -12.16 -0.06
N GLY A 17 -18.17 -12.38 -1.37
CA GLY A 17 -19.34 -12.10 -2.23
C GLY A 17 -20.08 -13.39 -2.55
N SER A 18 -21.26 -13.27 -3.17
CA SER A 18 -22.16 -14.41 -3.43
C SER A 18 -21.48 -15.59 -4.12
N ASP A 19 -20.57 -15.32 -5.06
CA ASP A 19 -19.90 -16.34 -5.88
C ASP A 19 -18.37 -16.23 -5.89
N ASN A 20 -17.80 -15.40 -5.02
CA ASN A 20 -16.36 -15.11 -5.05
C ASN A 20 -15.81 -14.84 -3.66
N TYR A 21 -14.61 -15.39 -3.44
CA TYR A 21 -13.80 -15.16 -2.26
C TYR A 21 -12.66 -14.22 -2.62
N GLY A 22 -12.42 -13.24 -1.76
CA GLY A 22 -11.33 -12.29 -1.95
C GLY A 22 -10.71 -11.88 -0.64
N VAL A 23 -9.57 -11.23 -0.77
CA VAL A 23 -8.90 -10.53 0.33
C VAL A 23 -8.90 -9.05 0.00
N THR A 24 -8.99 -8.24 1.04
CA THR A 24 -8.97 -6.78 0.95
C THR A 24 -7.89 -6.23 1.85
N VAL A 25 -7.17 -5.24 1.34
CA VAL A 25 -6.21 -4.44 2.10
C VAL A 25 -6.57 -2.98 1.94
N GLN A 26 -6.84 -2.31 3.05
CA GLN A 26 -7.18 -0.89 3.08
C GLN A 26 -6.03 -0.12 3.74
N GLN A 27 -5.58 0.94 3.09
CA GLN A 27 -4.54 1.84 3.57
C GLN A 27 -5.12 3.25 3.70
N ARG A 28 -5.14 3.79 4.92
CA ARG A 28 -5.53 5.20 5.12
C ARG A 28 -4.45 6.13 4.59
N ILE A 29 -4.83 7.03 3.68
CA ILE A 29 -3.95 8.06 3.08
C ILE A 29 -4.24 9.43 3.70
N PHE A 30 -5.53 9.78 3.83
CA PHE A 30 -5.97 11.04 4.43
C PHE A 30 -6.99 10.81 5.55
N GLU A 31 -7.42 11.88 6.21
CA GLU A 31 -8.36 11.79 7.35
C GLU A 31 -9.72 11.19 6.99
N LYS A 32 -10.17 11.37 5.75
CA LYS A 32 -11.47 10.87 5.27
C LYS A 32 -11.34 9.98 4.02
N THR A 33 -10.12 9.68 3.59
CA THR A 33 -9.86 8.96 2.34
C THR A 33 -8.91 7.79 2.58
N THR A 34 -9.30 6.62 2.09
CA THR A 34 -8.55 5.37 2.14
C THR A 34 -8.35 4.84 0.73
N LEU A 35 -7.29 4.06 0.54
CA LEU A 35 -7.05 3.30 -0.67
C LEU A 35 -7.25 1.83 -0.34
N GLU A 36 -8.13 1.15 -1.06
CA GLU A 36 -8.41 -0.27 -0.92
C GLU A 36 -7.88 -1.03 -2.13
N GLY A 37 -7.10 -2.07 -1.87
CA GLY A 37 -6.78 -3.11 -2.84
C GLY A 37 -7.59 -4.36 -2.54
N ILE A 38 -8.31 -4.88 -3.52
CA ILE A 38 -9.07 -6.12 -3.40
C ILE A 38 -8.45 -7.12 -4.38
N ALA A 39 -8.15 -8.33 -3.91
CA ALA A 39 -7.77 -9.44 -4.76
C ALA A 39 -8.85 -10.51 -4.67
N ILE A 40 -9.50 -10.79 -5.79
CA ILE A 40 -10.56 -11.79 -5.91
C ILE A 40 -9.98 -12.98 -6.66
N ILE A 41 -10.10 -14.16 -6.05
CA ILE A 41 -9.66 -15.41 -6.65
C ILE A 41 -10.89 -16.28 -6.89
N ARG A 42 -11.12 -16.61 -8.16
CA ARG A 42 -12.16 -17.53 -8.61
C ARG A 42 -11.47 -18.74 -9.26
N SER A 43 -12.17 -19.87 -9.34
CA SER A 43 -11.64 -21.12 -9.91
C SER A 43 -11.02 -20.96 -11.31
N ARG A 44 -11.47 -19.99 -12.10
CA ARG A 44 -11.03 -19.76 -13.50
C ARG A 44 -10.50 -18.34 -13.77
N GLU A 45 -10.46 -17.47 -12.76
CA GLU A 45 -10.15 -16.05 -12.93
C GLU A 45 -9.47 -15.48 -11.68
N VAL A 46 -8.47 -14.64 -11.87
CA VAL A 46 -7.88 -13.84 -10.80
C VAL A 46 -8.00 -12.38 -11.18
N THR A 47 -8.63 -11.59 -10.31
CA THR A 47 -8.91 -10.19 -10.57
C THR A 47 -8.42 -9.35 -9.40
N GLY A 48 -7.63 -8.33 -9.73
CA GLY A 48 -7.16 -7.31 -8.81
C GLY A 48 -7.94 -6.01 -9.02
N THR A 49 -8.44 -5.44 -7.94
CA THR A 49 -9.17 -4.17 -7.94
C THR A 49 -8.46 -3.18 -7.06
N VAL A 50 -8.37 -1.93 -7.50
CA VAL A 50 -7.86 -0.81 -6.71
C VAL A 50 -8.92 0.28 -6.67
N LEU A 51 -9.28 0.71 -5.46
CA LEU A 51 -10.35 1.66 -5.19
C LEU A 51 -9.87 2.75 -4.24
N ALA A 52 -10.20 4.00 -4.54
CA ALA A 52 -10.09 5.11 -3.60
C ALA A 52 -11.44 5.32 -2.94
N GLU A 53 -11.51 5.18 -1.62
CA GLU A 53 -12.75 5.28 -0.85
C GLU A 53 -12.74 6.52 0.04
N ARG A 54 -13.92 7.09 0.23
CA ARG A 54 -14.18 8.21 1.12
C ARG A 54 -15.19 7.82 2.18
N HIS A 55 -14.84 8.07 3.44
CA HIS A 55 -15.60 7.64 4.61
C HIS A 55 -16.36 8.81 5.25
N PHE A 56 -17.58 8.54 5.67
CA PHE A 56 -18.48 9.49 6.32
C PHE A 56 -19.14 8.82 7.53
N GLY A 57 -19.19 9.54 8.66
CA GLY A 57 -19.90 9.06 9.84
C GLY A 57 -21.41 9.22 9.64
N LEU A 58 -22.18 8.14 9.82
CA LEU A 58 -23.65 8.21 9.78
C LEU A 58 -24.20 8.39 11.20
N LEU A 59 -23.86 7.47 12.10
CA LEU A 59 -24.38 7.37 13.45
C LEU A 59 -23.24 7.05 14.43
N GLY A 60 -22.58 8.11 14.89
CA GLY A 60 -21.49 8.02 15.86
C GLY A 60 -20.23 7.30 15.32
N PRO A 61 -19.29 6.93 16.22
CA PRO A 61 -18.03 6.29 15.83
C PRO A 61 -18.19 4.84 15.35
N SER A 62 -19.30 4.18 15.70
CA SER A 62 -19.53 2.76 15.43
C SER A 62 -20.01 2.46 14.02
N LEU A 63 -20.95 3.25 13.47
CA LEU A 63 -21.51 3.03 12.13
C LEU A 63 -21.13 4.15 11.17
N ASN A 64 -20.36 3.79 10.14
CA ASN A 64 -19.90 4.69 9.09
C ASN A 64 -20.41 4.17 7.75
N TYR A 65 -20.47 5.04 6.75
CA TYR A 65 -20.66 4.64 5.36
C TYR A 65 -19.47 5.12 4.55
N TYR A 66 -19.20 4.44 3.45
CA TYR A 66 -18.15 4.79 2.53
C TYR A 66 -18.62 4.62 1.11
N PHE A 67 -18.06 5.43 0.23
CA PHE A 67 -18.17 5.23 -1.20
C PHE A 67 -16.77 5.32 -1.79
N GLY A 68 -16.51 4.51 -2.80
CA GLY A 68 -15.25 4.48 -3.51
C GLY A 68 -15.46 4.39 -5.01
N LEU A 69 -14.43 4.80 -5.72
CA LEU A 69 -14.31 4.62 -7.16
C LEU A 69 -12.94 4.04 -7.46
N GLY A 70 -12.88 3.24 -8.50
CA GLY A 70 -11.67 2.53 -8.86
C GLY A 70 -11.80 1.78 -10.17
N GLY A 71 -10.87 0.87 -10.37
CA GLY A 71 -10.89 -0.02 -11.51
C GLY A 71 -10.35 -1.39 -11.12
N HIS A 72 -10.76 -2.39 -11.89
CA HIS A 72 -10.25 -3.73 -11.78
C HIS A 72 -9.53 -4.14 -13.06
N VAL A 73 -8.54 -5.00 -12.87
CA VAL A 73 -7.83 -5.69 -13.93
C VAL A 73 -7.65 -7.14 -13.51
N GLY A 74 -7.96 -8.06 -14.40
CA GLY A 74 -7.90 -9.49 -14.15
C GLY A 74 -7.32 -10.25 -15.33
N GLY A 75 -6.94 -11.48 -15.06
CA GLY A 75 -6.53 -12.44 -16.08
C GLY A 75 -7.51 -13.59 -16.09
N HIS A 76 -8.14 -13.83 -17.25
CA HIS A 76 -8.90 -15.03 -17.51
C HIS A 76 -8.03 -16.02 -18.30
N LYS A 77 -8.02 -17.30 -17.91
CA LYS A 77 -7.19 -18.32 -18.57
C LYS A 77 -7.52 -18.50 -20.06
N ASP A 78 -8.75 -18.20 -20.45
CA ASP A 78 -9.27 -18.46 -21.81
C ASP A 78 -9.38 -17.18 -22.68
N TYR A 79 -9.52 -15.99 -22.08
CA TYR A 79 -9.85 -14.73 -22.79
C TYR A 79 -8.80 -13.61 -22.66
N GLY A 80 -7.71 -13.83 -21.92
CA GLY A 80 -6.65 -12.83 -21.74
C GLY A 80 -6.94 -11.83 -20.62
N THR A 81 -6.55 -10.57 -20.80
CA THR A 81 -6.69 -9.51 -19.78
C THR A 81 -8.08 -8.89 -19.83
N VAL A 82 -8.78 -8.90 -18.70
CA VAL A 82 -10.07 -8.23 -18.50
C VAL A 82 -9.89 -7.00 -17.61
N GLY A 83 -10.71 -5.97 -17.79
CA GLY A 83 -10.64 -4.80 -16.94
C GLY A 83 -11.76 -3.79 -17.18
N GLY A 84 -12.02 -3.00 -16.15
CA GLY A 84 -13.13 -2.06 -16.13
C GLY A 84 -13.07 -1.09 -14.96
N PHE A 85 -14.12 -0.28 -14.83
CA PHE A 85 -14.29 0.63 -13.70
C PHE A 85 -15.25 0.04 -12.67
N ASP A 86 -14.95 0.31 -11.42
CA ASP A 86 -15.74 -0.11 -10.28
C ASP A 86 -16.12 1.10 -9.43
N GLY A 87 -17.41 1.24 -9.19
CA GLY A 87 -17.90 1.96 -8.02
C GLY A 87 -17.99 1.02 -6.83
N LEU A 88 -17.87 1.55 -5.63
CA LEU A 88 -18.08 0.83 -4.39
C LEU A 88 -18.91 1.71 -3.46
N VAL A 89 -19.91 1.16 -2.81
CA VAL A 89 -20.65 1.84 -1.76
C VAL A 89 -20.95 0.84 -0.66
N GLY A 90 -20.70 1.21 0.58
CA GLY A 90 -20.83 0.27 1.69
C GLY A 90 -21.07 0.94 3.02
N LEU A 91 -21.56 0.12 3.94
CA LEU A 91 -21.69 0.43 5.34
C LEU A 91 -20.57 -0.29 6.10
N GLU A 92 -19.95 0.42 7.02
CA GLU A 92 -18.86 -0.05 7.86
C GLU A 92 -19.26 0.06 9.33
N TRP A 93 -19.38 -1.10 9.98
CA TRP A 93 -19.58 -1.22 11.42
C TRP A 93 -18.26 -1.55 12.11
N LYS A 94 -17.74 -0.58 12.85
CA LYS A 94 -16.58 -0.72 13.72
C LYS A 94 -17.02 -1.25 15.08
N LEU A 95 -16.48 -2.40 15.49
CA LEU A 95 -16.67 -2.87 16.85
C LEU A 95 -15.73 -2.07 17.79
N PRO A 96 -16.23 -1.43 18.86
CA PRO A 96 -15.38 -0.66 19.76
C PRO A 96 -14.51 -1.55 20.66
N ILE A 97 -14.94 -2.79 20.91
CA ILE A 97 -14.26 -3.74 21.81
C ILE A 97 -13.09 -4.45 21.11
N THR A 98 -13.20 -4.67 19.80
CA THR A 98 -12.21 -5.42 19.01
C THR A 98 -11.72 -4.56 17.85
N ARG A 99 -10.49 -4.75 17.37
CA ARG A 99 -10.00 -4.06 16.16
C ARG A 99 -10.62 -4.59 14.86
N LEU A 100 -11.77 -5.25 14.96
CA LEU A 100 -12.52 -5.83 13.85
C LEU A 100 -13.54 -4.83 13.33
N VAL A 101 -13.72 -4.89 12.03
CA VAL A 101 -14.62 -4.04 11.28
C VAL A 101 -15.39 -4.95 10.35
N VAL A 102 -16.70 -4.92 10.48
CA VAL A 102 -17.61 -5.61 9.57
C VAL A 102 -18.09 -4.58 8.57
N ALA A 103 -17.97 -4.88 7.29
CA ALA A 103 -18.47 -4.01 6.24
C ALA A 103 -19.38 -4.80 5.30
N ALA A 104 -20.47 -4.17 4.89
CA ALA A 104 -21.37 -4.69 3.87
C ALA A 104 -21.35 -3.69 2.73
N ASP A 105 -21.00 -4.16 1.53
CA ASP A 105 -20.73 -3.28 0.41
C ASP A 105 -21.26 -3.83 -0.91
N PHE A 106 -21.46 -2.89 -1.82
CA PHE A 106 -22.07 -3.06 -3.12
C PHE A 106 -21.13 -2.44 -4.14
N LYS A 107 -20.67 -3.23 -5.12
CA LYS A 107 -19.65 -2.82 -6.08
C LYS A 107 -20.22 -2.77 -7.49
N PRO A 108 -20.93 -1.70 -7.92
CA PRO A 108 -21.35 -1.55 -9.30
C PRO A 108 -20.12 -1.52 -10.23
N SER A 109 -20.02 -2.47 -11.14
CA SER A 109 -18.89 -2.61 -12.06
C SER A 109 -19.36 -2.47 -13.51
N VAL A 110 -18.63 -1.67 -14.29
CA VAL A 110 -18.82 -1.52 -15.73
C VAL A 110 -17.59 -2.06 -16.44
N GLU A 111 -17.81 -3.05 -17.30
CA GLU A 111 -16.75 -3.70 -18.08
C GLU A 111 -16.86 -3.29 -19.54
N PHE A 112 -15.72 -3.02 -20.18
CA PHE A 112 -15.71 -2.54 -21.58
C PHE A 112 -15.55 -3.67 -22.61
N ASN A 113 -15.17 -4.87 -22.18
CA ASN A 113 -14.67 -5.93 -23.06
C ASN A 113 -15.49 -7.23 -23.01
N ASN A 114 -16.69 -7.21 -22.42
CA ASN A 114 -17.63 -8.33 -22.35
C ASN A 114 -19.08 -7.83 -22.56
N ASP A 115 -19.97 -8.71 -23.03
CA ASP A 115 -21.41 -8.44 -23.33
C ASP A 115 -22.24 -8.05 -22.09
N ASP A 116 -21.72 -8.25 -20.88
CA ASP A 116 -22.35 -7.83 -19.63
C ASP A 116 -21.80 -6.48 -19.15
N TRP A 117 -22.26 -5.39 -19.77
CA TRP A 117 -21.79 -4.03 -19.47
C TRP A 117 -22.03 -3.56 -18.02
N PHE A 118 -22.91 -4.21 -17.25
CA PHE A 118 -23.25 -3.78 -15.88
C PHE A 118 -23.43 -4.97 -14.93
N ARG A 119 -22.62 -4.99 -13.86
CA ARG A 119 -22.72 -5.98 -12.78
C ARG A 119 -22.86 -5.30 -11.43
N PHE A 120 -23.66 -5.92 -10.56
CA PHE A 120 -23.99 -5.40 -9.24
C PHE A 120 -23.67 -6.40 -8.11
N PRO A 121 -22.40 -6.83 -7.97
CA PRO A 121 -22.01 -7.73 -6.90
C PRO A 121 -22.14 -7.07 -5.53
N THR A 122 -22.88 -7.72 -4.63
CA THR A 122 -22.87 -7.47 -3.19
C THR A 122 -21.80 -8.33 -2.52
N ALA A 123 -21.12 -7.77 -1.52
CA ALA A 123 -20.16 -8.50 -0.71
C ALA A 123 -20.21 -8.06 0.76
N VAL A 124 -19.81 -8.98 1.63
CA VAL A 124 -19.56 -8.72 3.05
C VAL A 124 -18.07 -8.88 3.30
N SER A 125 -17.47 -7.88 3.91
CA SER A 125 -16.05 -7.81 4.19
C SER A 125 -15.81 -7.80 5.71
N LEU A 126 -14.91 -8.65 6.19
CA LEU A 126 -14.44 -8.62 7.57
C LEU A 126 -12.99 -8.14 7.57
N ARG A 127 -12.74 -6.95 8.14
CA ARG A 127 -11.44 -6.28 8.13
C ARG A 127 -10.91 -6.17 9.56
N TYR A 128 -9.64 -6.50 9.74
CA TYR A 128 -8.89 -6.29 10.97
C TYR A 128 -7.96 -5.09 10.82
N VAL A 129 -8.07 -4.12 11.72
CA VAL A 129 -7.26 -2.90 11.69
C VAL A 129 -5.91 -3.16 12.34
N LEU A 130 -4.86 -3.15 11.52
CA LEU A 130 -3.47 -3.15 11.94
C LEU A 130 -3.00 -1.71 12.18
N ILE A 131 -2.42 -1.48 13.35
CA ILE A 131 -1.72 -0.23 13.65
C ILE A 131 -0.25 -0.51 13.40
N LYS A 132 0.27 -0.08 12.26
CA LYS A 132 1.67 -0.29 11.91
C LYS A 132 2.40 1.04 11.94
N GLU A 133 2.81 1.41 13.14
CA GLU A 133 3.80 2.46 13.36
C GLU A 133 5.18 1.85 13.14
N LYS A 134 5.68 1.85 11.90
CA LYS A 134 7.12 1.74 11.60
C LYS A 134 7.43 2.42 10.27
N GLU A 135 8.23 3.47 10.40
CA GLU A 135 9.08 4.03 9.35
C GLU A 135 9.77 2.89 8.61
N LYS A 136 9.52 2.78 7.30
CA LYS A 136 10.53 2.51 6.25
C LYS A 136 9.81 2.42 4.90
N PRO A 137 10.25 3.18 3.88
CA PRO A 137 9.62 3.19 2.57
C PRO A 137 9.85 1.84 1.91
N PHE A 138 8.78 1.07 1.73
CA PHE A 138 8.75 -0.18 0.96
C PHE A 138 9.18 0.02 -0.52
N MET A 139 9.25 1.27 -0.99
CA MET A 139 9.76 1.69 -2.31
C MET A 139 11.21 2.23 -2.27
N GLY A 140 11.95 2.11 -1.16
CA GLY A 140 13.34 2.56 -1.08
C GLY A 140 14.38 1.56 -1.60
N GLY A 141 14.00 0.29 -1.80
CA GLY A 141 14.93 -0.79 -2.17
C GLY A 141 14.96 -1.19 -3.64
N LEU A 142 13.95 -0.80 -4.44
CA LEU A 142 13.81 -1.22 -5.84
C LEU A 142 14.37 -0.19 -6.85
N PHE A 143 14.61 1.05 -6.42
CA PHE A 143 15.15 2.13 -7.27
C PHE A 143 16.55 2.61 -6.84
N GLY A 144 17.18 1.94 -5.87
CA GLY A 144 18.54 2.21 -5.41
C GLY A 144 19.58 1.51 -6.29
N GLY A 145 19.67 1.95 -7.54
CA GLY A 145 20.66 1.47 -8.50
C GLY A 145 22.10 1.63 -7.98
N ASP A 146 22.80 0.51 -8.00
CA ASP A 146 24.23 0.26 -7.80
C ASP A 146 25.16 1.40 -8.29
N LYS A 147 25.44 2.39 -7.43
CA LYS A 147 26.39 3.49 -7.72
C LYS A 147 27.41 3.80 -6.61
N ASP A 148 27.61 2.89 -5.66
CA ASP A 148 28.53 3.09 -4.53
C ASP A 148 29.64 2.03 -4.40
N LYS A 149 29.92 1.25 -5.45
CA LYS A 149 31.05 0.27 -5.44
C LYS A 149 32.33 0.70 -6.17
N GLU A 150 32.35 1.85 -6.86
CA GLU A 150 33.55 2.27 -7.62
C GLU A 150 34.48 3.28 -6.92
N ARG A 151 34.03 4.01 -5.89
CA ARG A 151 34.87 5.05 -5.25
C ARG A 151 35.84 4.53 -4.18
N SER A 152 35.69 3.29 -3.71
CA SER A 152 36.56 2.70 -2.68
C SER A 152 37.88 2.14 -3.22
N LYS A 153 37.93 1.66 -4.48
CA LYS A 153 39.15 1.04 -5.06
C LYS A 153 40.20 2.01 -5.59
N LYS A 154 39.89 3.31 -5.75
CA LYS A 154 40.84 4.29 -6.31
C LYS A 154 41.68 5.04 -5.25
N LYS A 155 41.32 4.97 -3.97
CA LYS A 155 42.04 5.65 -2.87
C LYS A 155 43.13 4.82 -2.19
N SER A 156 43.22 3.51 -2.44
CA SER A 156 44.23 2.64 -1.80
C SER A 156 45.52 2.45 -2.60
N LYS A 157 45.61 2.94 -3.85
CA LYS A 157 46.81 2.77 -4.70
C LYS A 157 47.75 3.98 -4.78
N THR A 158 47.44 5.11 -4.14
CA THR A 158 48.24 6.36 -4.30
C THR A 158 48.93 6.85 -3.01
N LYS A 159 48.82 6.13 -1.88
CA LYS A 159 49.36 6.61 -0.59
C LYS A 159 50.55 5.82 -0.02
N THR A 160 51.15 4.89 -0.78
CA THR A 160 52.28 4.07 -0.29
C THR A 160 53.65 4.57 -0.75
N ASP A 161 53.74 5.66 -1.51
CA ASP A 161 55.02 6.10 -2.11
C ASP A 161 55.47 7.52 -1.71
N ASN A 162 55.42 7.89 -0.42
CA ASN A 162 56.18 9.09 -0.02
C ASN A 162 56.56 9.20 1.47
N SER A 163 56.97 8.11 2.09
CA SER A 163 57.66 8.16 3.39
C SER A 163 59.15 7.89 3.21
N ARG A 164 59.84 8.81 2.52
CA ARG A 164 61.30 8.91 2.52
C ARG A 164 61.73 10.31 2.97
N LYS A 165 62.32 10.30 4.18
CA LYS A 165 63.40 11.18 4.68
C LYS A 165 63.05 12.54 5.31
N PRO A 166 63.94 13.02 6.22
CA PRO A 166 63.51 13.50 7.52
C PRO A 166 64.06 14.89 7.90
N ARG A 167 63.71 15.32 9.12
CA ARG A 167 64.35 16.36 9.95
C ARG A 167 64.21 17.79 9.44
N LEU A 168 63.70 18.64 10.31
CA LEU A 168 64.34 19.86 10.80
C LEU A 168 63.28 20.57 11.64
N LEU A 169 63.47 20.58 12.96
CA LEU A 169 63.01 21.55 13.97
C LEU A 169 62.96 20.84 15.33
N ASP A 170 64.12 20.39 15.78
CA ASP A 170 64.36 20.22 17.21
C ASP A 170 64.66 21.61 17.79
N SER A 171 63.87 22.00 18.77
CA SER A 171 64.25 22.78 19.96
C SER A 171 65.25 23.93 19.73
N ILE A 172 64.89 25.23 19.76
CA ILE A 172 64.27 25.90 20.92
C ILE A 172 64.59 25.13 22.20
N PHE A 173 65.84 25.19 22.67
CA PHE A 173 66.31 25.09 24.06
C PHE A 173 67.80 24.68 24.07
N GLY A 174 68.68 25.63 24.40
CA GLY A 174 70.11 25.39 24.61
C GLY A 174 70.84 26.72 24.77
N SER A 175 71.32 26.98 25.99
CA SER A 175 72.04 28.15 26.49
C SER A 175 73.23 28.62 25.64
#